data_AF-A0A7Y0DQI2-F1
#
_entry.id   AF-A0A7Y0DQI2-F1
#
_cell.length_a   1.000
_cell.length_b   1.000
_cell.length_c   1.000
_cell.angle_alpha   90.00
_cell.angle_beta   90.00
_cell.angle_gamma   90.00
#
_symmetry.space_group_name_H-M   'P 1'
#
loop_
_entity.id
_entity.type
_entity.pdbx_description
1 polymer ?
#
loop_
_entity_poly.entity_id
_entity_poly.type
_entity_poly.pdbx_seq_one_letter_code
_entity_poly.pdbx_strand_id
1 'polypeptide(L)'
;MNQIIVITLCFSVVLCPRSFAGTFFPKHDINDPNLSNDTVMLQCKKSLMYAPSQLEMWCERAYEVGYWQALEVIALHTGDGSHYVAEAQKHAENGEPDGILALAFAYESGRFVPQNLHKSITLYNQYLNDNKGIEEEKMRVAATHEDLYLIYTELGNFEKAAEHKRFFDENNYIENKDAILKKQMNEAGIPVDSEQ
;
A
#
# COMPACT_ATOMS: atom_id res chain seq x y z
N MET A 1 29.78 72.01 -7.43
CA MET A 1 29.90 70.78 -8.22
C MET A 1 29.80 69.60 -7.26
N ASN A 2 28.68 68.88 -7.27
CA ASN A 2 28.58 67.57 -6.60
C ASN A 2 27.56 66.75 -7.41
N GLN A 3 28.03 65.69 -8.05
CA GLN A 3 27.19 64.77 -8.81
C GLN A 3 26.54 63.79 -7.85
N ILE A 4 25.21 63.67 -7.92
CA ILE A 4 24.47 62.58 -7.29
C ILE A 4 24.10 61.60 -8.41
N ILE A 5 24.80 60.48 -8.45
CA ILE A 5 24.53 59.35 -9.35
C ILE A 5 23.43 58.51 -8.68
N VAL A 6 22.23 58.51 -9.26
CA VAL A 6 21.14 57.62 -8.84
C VAL A 6 21.28 56.30 -9.58
N ILE A 7 21.85 55.30 -8.91
CA ILE A 7 21.94 53.93 -9.43
C ILE A 7 20.60 53.24 -9.16
N THR A 8 19.81 53.07 -10.22
CA THR A 8 18.58 52.26 -10.16
C THR A 8 18.97 50.80 -10.33
N LEU A 9 19.03 50.04 -9.23
CA LEU A 9 19.16 48.58 -9.28
C LEU A 9 17.82 47.96 -9.69
N CYS A 10 17.69 47.58 -10.97
CA CYS A 10 16.65 46.66 -11.40
C CYS A 10 16.95 45.27 -10.84
N PHE A 11 16.29 44.89 -9.75
CA PHE A 11 16.19 43.50 -9.32
C PHE A 11 15.29 42.75 -10.33
N SER A 12 15.90 42.20 -11.38
CA SER A 12 15.24 41.18 -12.19
C SER A 12 15.17 39.91 -11.35
N VAL A 13 14.01 39.65 -10.74
CA VAL A 13 13.71 38.34 -10.18
C VAL A 13 13.66 37.38 -11.36
N VAL A 14 14.76 36.65 -11.58
CA VAL A 14 14.78 35.49 -12.46
C VAL A 14 13.94 34.43 -11.76
N LEU A 15 12.63 34.42 -12.03
CA LEU A 15 11.79 33.26 -11.77
C LEU A 15 12.31 32.15 -12.69
N CYS A 16 13.17 31.30 -12.14
CA CYS A 16 13.58 30.07 -12.80
C CYS A 16 12.34 29.14 -12.77
N PRO A 17 11.59 28.91 -13.88
CA PRO A 17 10.36 28.14 -13.83
C PRO A 17 10.65 26.62 -13.82
N ARG A 18 11.90 26.24 -13.52
CA ARG A 18 12.36 24.86 -13.59
C ARG A 18 12.94 24.45 -12.24
N SER A 19 12.06 24.46 -11.23
CA SER A 19 12.17 23.46 -10.19
C SER A 19 12.06 22.10 -10.88
N PHE A 20 13.19 21.40 -11.04
CA PHE A 20 13.25 20.03 -11.53
C PHE A 20 12.71 19.07 -10.45
N ALA A 21 11.46 19.29 -10.03
CA ALA A 21 10.64 18.27 -9.42
C ALA A 21 9.79 17.72 -10.56
N GLY A 22 10.23 16.60 -11.16
CA GLY A 22 9.40 15.87 -12.10
C GLY A 22 8.01 15.68 -11.49
N THR A 23 6.96 15.91 -12.26
CA THR A 23 5.59 15.91 -11.74
C THR A 23 5.35 14.59 -10.99
N PHE A 24 4.96 14.64 -9.72
CA PHE A 24 4.70 13.43 -8.90
C PHE A 24 3.72 12.46 -9.58
N PHE A 25 2.97 12.98 -10.55
CA PHE A 25 2.20 12.27 -11.57
C PHE A 25 2.82 12.45 -12.98
N PRO A 26 3.68 11.52 -13.45
CA PRO A 26 4.23 11.57 -14.80
C PRO A 26 3.14 11.44 -15.86
N LYS A 27 3.24 12.21 -16.96
CA LYS A 27 2.30 12.12 -18.07
C LYS A 27 2.58 10.88 -18.91
N HIS A 28 1.60 9.98 -18.99
CA HIS A 28 1.56 8.90 -19.98
C HIS A 28 0.28 8.98 -20.79
N ASP A 29 0.31 8.47 -22.01
CA ASP A 29 -0.90 8.17 -22.76
C ASP A 29 -1.47 6.85 -22.24
N ILE A 30 -2.70 6.87 -21.74
CA ILE A 30 -3.38 5.70 -21.20
C ILE A 30 -3.61 4.61 -22.27
N ASN A 31 -3.64 5.01 -23.54
CA ASN A 31 -3.85 4.11 -24.67
C ASN A 31 -2.54 3.65 -25.33
N ASP A 32 -1.37 4.01 -24.78
CA ASP A 32 -0.09 3.54 -25.32
C ASP A 32 0.01 2.01 -25.17
N PRO A 33 0.05 1.24 -26.28
CA PRO A 33 0.10 -0.21 -26.23
C PRO A 33 1.43 -0.75 -25.69
N ASN A 34 2.47 0.10 -25.58
CA ASN A 34 3.78 -0.28 -25.06
C ASN A 34 3.94 0.06 -23.57
N LEU A 35 2.92 0.63 -22.94
CA LEU A 35 2.97 0.96 -21.53
C LEU A 35 2.99 -0.32 -20.69
N SER A 36 3.97 -0.46 -19.80
CA SER A 36 4.03 -1.65 -18.96
C SER A 36 2.86 -1.68 -17.98
N ASN A 37 2.36 -2.91 -17.72
CA ASN A 37 1.34 -3.18 -16.73
C ASN A 37 1.67 -2.55 -15.36
N ASP A 38 2.93 -2.62 -14.92
CA ASP A 38 3.36 -1.98 -13.67
C ASP A 38 3.24 -0.45 -13.71
N THR A 39 3.49 0.17 -14.86
CA THR A 39 3.31 1.62 -15.01
C THR A 39 1.85 2.00 -14.95
N VAL A 40 0.96 1.21 -15.56
CA VAL A 40 -0.50 1.40 -15.46
C VAL A 40 -0.94 1.35 -14.00
N MET A 41 -0.56 0.31 -13.26
CA MET A 41 -0.92 0.20 -11.84
C MET A 41 -0.30 1.32 -11.00
N LEU A 42 0.94 1.73 -11.30
CA LEU A 42 1.58 2.86 -10.62
C LEU A 42 0.85 4.18 -10.86
N GLN A 43 0.35 4.42 -12.08
CA GLN A 43 -0.48 5.57 -12.41
C GLN A 43 -1.81 5.54 -11.65
N CYS A 44 -2.47 4.37 -11.57
CA CYS A 44 -3.64 4.18 -10.71
C CYS A 44 -3.35 4.57 -9.26
N LYS A 45 -2.31 4.01 -8.64
CA LYS A 45 -1.96 4.31 -7.23
C LYS A 45 -1.67 5.80 -7.00
N LYS A 46 -0.93 6.44 -7.92
CA LYS A 46 -0.56 7.86 -7.81
C LYS A 46 -1.75 8.80 -8.02
N SER A 47 -2.71 8.40 -8.84
CA SER A 47 -3.88 9.23 -9.16
C SER A 47 -4.66 9.65 -7.91
N LEU A 48 -4.73 8.79 -6.88
CA LEU A 48 -5.44 9.06 -5.62
C LEU A 48 -5.00 10.36 -4.95
N MET A 49 -3.72 10.68 -4.98
CA MET A 49 -3.19 11.89 -4.36
C MET A 49 -2.96 13.02 -5.36
N TYR A 50 -2.50 12.70 -6.57
CA TYR A 50 -1.94 13.70 -7.48
C TYR A 50 -2.82 14.02 -8.69
N ALA A 51 -3.80 13.17 -9.01
CA ALA A 51 -4.69 13.34 -10.17
C ALA A 51 -6.03 12.61 -9.96
N PRO A 52 -6.84 12.99 -8.95
CA PRO A 52 -8.06 12.24 -8.60
C PRO A 52 -9.08 12.19 -9.75
N SER A 53 -9.10 13.19 -10.63
CA SER A 53 -9.96 13.19 -11.82
C SER A 53 -9.59 12.14 -12.87
N GLN A 54 -8.39 11.56 -12.80
CA GLN A 54 -7.94 10.49 -13.69
C GLN A 54 -7.91 9.13 -12.98
N LEU A 55 -8.38 9.05 -11.74
CA LEU A 55 -8.24 7.84 -10.92
C LEU A 55 -9.00 6.67 -11.51
N GLU A 56 -10.30 6.85 -11.74
CA GLU A 56 -11.16 5.78 -12.23
C GLU A 56 -10.62 5.23 -13.56
N MET A 57 -10.27 6.10 -14.53
CA MET A 57 -9.74 5.63 -15.81
C MET A 57 -8.43 4.83 -15.67
N TRP A 58 -7.48 5.27 -14.85
CA TRP A 58 -6.21 4.55 -14.68
C TRP A 58 -6.38 3.26 -13.91
N CYS A 59 -7.27 3.23 -12.91
CA CYS A 59 -7.52 2.04 -12.10
C CYS A 59 -8.38 0.99 -12.81
N GLU A 60 -9.36 1.41 -13.61
CA GLU A 60 -10.08 0.50 -14.51
C GLU A 60 -9.12 -0.11 -15.55
N ARG A 61 -8.23 0.71 -16.12
CA ARG A 61 -7.19 0.19 -17.02
C ARG A 61 -6.25 -0.78 -16.31
N ALA A 62 -5.91 -0.54 -15.05
CA ALA A 62 -5.11 -1.47 -14.24
C ALA A 62 -5.85 -2.80 -13.98
N TYR A 63 -7.15 -2.73 -13.70
CA TYR A 63 -8.02 -3.90 -13.57
C TYR A 63 -8.03 -4.73 -14.86
N GLU A 64 -8.24 -4.09 -16.02
CA GLU A 64 -8.25 -4.76 -17.34
C GLU A 64 -6.96 -5.53 -17.67
N VAL A 65 -5.81 -5.05 -17.18
CA VAL A 65 -4.51 -5.71 -17.39
C VAL A 65 -4.12 -6.68 -16.27
N GLY A 66 -5.05 -6.97 -15.34
CA GLY A 66 -4.94 -8.03 -14.35
C GLY A 66 -4.67 -7.60 -12.91
N TYR A 67 -4.56 -6.30 -12.61
CA TYR A 67 -4.39 -5.83 -11.23
C TYR A 67 -5.76 -5.60 -10.58
N TRP A 68 -6.41 -6.67 -10.16
CA TRP A 68 -7.73 -6.57 -9.56
C TRP A 68 -7.77 -5.70 -8.30
N GLN A 69 -6.65 -5.60 -7.57
CA GLN A 69 -6.50 -4.75 -6.39
C GLN A 69 -6.64 -3.25 -6.71
N ALA A 70 -6.55 -2.84 -7.99
CA ALA A 70 -6.83 -1.46 -8.40
C ALA A 70 -8.26 -1.02 -8.05
N LEU A 71 -9.20 -1.97 -7.97
CA LEU A 71 -10.58 -1.70 -7.54
C LEU A 71 -10.65 -1.17 -6.09
N GLU A 72 -9.68 -1.48 -5.23
CA GLU A 72 -9.64 -0.89 -3.88
C GLU A 72 -9.44 0.62 -3.96
N VAL A 73 -8.60 1.09 -4.88
CA VAL A 73 -8.31 2.52 -5.05
C VAL A 73 -9.55 3.25 -5.56
N ILE A 74 -10.31 2.63 -6.47
CA ILE A 74 -11.63 3.13 -6.89
C ILE A 74 -12.60 3.16 -5.71
N ALA A 75 -12.68 2.07 -4.94
CA ALA A 75 -13.57 1.97 -3.79
C ALA A 75 -13.28 3.04 -2.72
N LEU A 76 -11.99 3.34 -2.47
CA LEU A 76 -11.57 4.41 -1.56
C LEU A 76 -11.93 5.81 -2.11
N HIS A 77 -11.94 5.98 -3.43
CA HIS A 77 -12.30 7.24 -4.09
C HIS A 77 -13.81 7.49 -4.08
N THR A 78 -14.61 6.48 -4.43
CA THR A 78 -16.06 6.58 -4.63
C THR A 78 -16.86 6.28 -3.37
N GLY A 79 -16.27 5.54 -2.42
CA GLY A 79 -16.96 4.98 -1.26
C GLY A 79 -17.73 3.68 -1.56
N ASP A 80 -17.82 3.26 -2.82
CA ASP A 80 -18.45 2.00 -3.23
C ASP A 80 -17.39 0.93 -3.47
N GLY A 81 -17.26 0.01 -2.52
CA GLY A 81 -16.35 -1.14 -2.63
C GLY A 81 -17.00 -2.45 -3.02
N SER A 82 -18.25 -2.44 -3.50
CA SER A 82 -18.96 -3.67 -3.87
C SER A 82 -18.21 -4.50 -4.92
N HIS A 83 -17.62 -3.85 -5.93
CA HIS A 83 -16.84 -4.53 -6.96
C HIS A 83 -15.53 -5.11 -6.41
N TYR A 84 -14.80 -4.35 -5.60
CA TYR A 84 -13.56 -4.81 -4.96
C TYR A 84 -13.80 -6.03 -4.06
N VAL A 85 -14.85 -5.99 -3.24
CA VAL A 85 -15.23 -7.10 -2.33
C VAL A 85 -15.61 -8.34 -3.13
N ALA A 86 -16.32 -8.18 -4.26
CA ALA A 86 -16.70 -9.30 -5.11
C ALA A 86 -15.47 -10.00 -5.73
N GLU A 87 -14.48 -9.25 -6.21
CA GLU A 87 -13.22 -9.85 -6.70
C GLU A 87 -12.40 -10.47 -5.55
N ALA A 88 -12.29 -9.80 -4.40
CA ALA A 88 -11.62 -10.39 -3.24
C ALA A 88 -12.23 -11.73 -2.82
N GLN A 89 -13.57 -11.84 -2.83
CA GLN A 89 -14.29 -13.08 -2.56
C GLN A 89 -13.96 -14.17 -3.60
N LYS A 90 -13.96 -13.85 -4.89
CA LYS A 90 -13.63 -14.77 -5.97
C LYS A 90 -12.18 -15.30 -5.86
N HIS A 91 -11.22 -14.41 -5.58
CA HIS A 91 -9.83 -14.80 -5.36
C HIS A 91 -9.66 -15.63 -4.08
N ALA A 92 -10.37 -15.29 -3.00
CA ALA A 92 -10.35 -16.07 -1.76
C ALA A 92 -10.93 -17.49 -1.94
N GLU A 93 -11.99 -17.64 -2.73
CA GLU A 93 -12.59 -18.94 -3.08
C GLU A 93 -11.65 -19.84 -3.88
N ASN A 94 -10.74 -19.24 -4.65
CA ASN A 94 -9.68 -19.94 -5.36
C ASN A 94 -8.44 -20.25 -4.49
N GLY A 95 -8.47 -19.86 -3.21
CA GLY A 95 -7.34 -20.05 -2.28
C GLY A 95 -6.19 -19.07 -2.51
N GLU A 96 -6.41 -17.96 -3.23
CA GLU A 96 -5.36 -17.00 -3.53
C GLU A 96 -5.05 -16.10 -2.32
N PRO A 97 -3.77 -16.02 -1.87
CA PRO A 97 -3.36 -15.22 -0.71
C PRO A 97 -3.91 -13.79 -0.67
N ASP A 98 -3.79 -13.06 -1.79
CA ASP A 98 -4.21 -11.65 -1.86
C ASP A 98 -5.73 -11.50 -1.67
N GLY A 99 -6.53 -12.44 -2.20
CA GLY A 99 -7.98 -12.45 -2.02
C GLY A 99 -8.39 -12.75 -0.58
N ILE A 100 -7.76 -13.76 0.03
CA ILE A 100 -8.02 -14.15 1.43
C ILE A 100 -7.72 -12.97 2.37
N LEU A 101 -6.54 -12.35 2.23
CA LEU A 101 -6.13 -11.22 3.08
C LEU A 101 -7.00 -9.98 2.86
N ALA A 102 -7.31 -9.63 1.61
CA ALA A 102 -8.19 -8.50 1.29
C ALA A 102 -9.57 -8.66 1.93
N LEU A 103 -10.17 -9.85 1.80
CA LEU A 103 -11.47 -10.14 2.36
C LEU A 103 -11.44 -10.19 3.90
N ALA A 104 -10.37 -10.74 4.49
CA ALA A 104 -10.18 -10.75 5.93
C ALA A 104 -10.11 -9.33 6.50
N PHE A 105 -9.35 -8.45 5.85
CA PHE A 105 -9.23 -7.03 6.23
C PHE A 105 -10.55 -6.28 6.06
N ALA A 106 -11.31 -6.54 4.99
CA ALA A 106 -12.63 -5.93 4.78
C ALA A 106 -13.59 -6.26 5.95
N TYR A 107 -13.63 -7.52 6.38
CA TYR A 107 -14.41 -7.93 7.54
C TYR A 107 -13.87 -7.41 8.87
N GLU A 108 -12.55 -7.32 9.03
CA GLU A 108 -11.90 -6.77 10.23
C GLU A 108 -12.26 -5.31 10.44
N SER A 109 -12.07 -4.50 9.40
CA SER A 109 -12.23 -3.06 9.44
C SER A 109 -13.68 -2.60 9.26
N GLY A 110 -14.57 -3.47 8.77
CA GLY A 110 -15.89 -3.07 8.29
C GLY A 110 -15.83 -2.16 7.05
N ARG A 111 -14.69 -2.16 6.33
CA ARG A 111 -14.54 -1.37 5.11
C ARG A 111 -15.30 -2.07 3.98
N PHE A 112 -16.24 -1.33 3.38
CA PHE A 112 -17.12 -1.76 2.29
C PHE A 112 -18.12 -2.89 2.63
N VAL A 113 -17.93 -3.60 3.74
CA VAL A 113 -18.84 -4.64 4.25
C VAL A 113 -19.12 -4.44 5.74
N PRO A 114 -20.23 -4.96 6.29
CA PRO A 114 -20.42 -4.96 7.74
C PRO A 114 -19.27 -5.69 8.45
N GLN A 115 -18.74 -5.06 9.50
CA GLN A 115 -17.67 -5.63 10.31
C GLN A 115 -18.05 -7.02 10.84
N ASN A 116 -17.12 -7.97 10.75
CA ASN A 116 -17.29 -9.33 11.24
C ASN A 116 -15.94 -9.95 11.62
N LEU A 117 -15.52 -9.71 12.87
CA LEU A 117 -14.25 -10.20 13.40
C LEU A 117 -14.13 -11.73 13.34
N HIS A 118 -15.23 -12.48 13.49
CA HIS A 118 -15.19 -13.94 13.39
C HIS A 118 -14.84 -14.41 11.97
N LYS A 119 -15.44 -13.82 10.93
CA LYS A 119 -15.10 -14.13 9.54
C LYS A 119 -13.66 -13.73 9.20
N SER A 120 -13.22 -12.57 9.67
CA SER A 120 -11.83 -12.12 9.52
C SER A 120 -10.86 -13.14 10.15
N ILE A 121 -11.09 -13.53 11.41
CA ILE A 121 -10.28 -14.55 12.11
C ILE A 121 -10.23 -15.86 11.32
N THR A 122 -11.37 -16.34 10.78
CA THR A 122 -11.39 -17.57 9.97
C THR A 122 -10.49 -17.45 8.74
N LEU A 123 -10.57 -16.36 7.99
CA LEU A 123 -9.78 -16.13 6.79
C LEU A 123 -8.29 -15.95 7.10
N TYR A 124 -7.94 -15.19 8.13
CA TYR A 124 -6.55 -15.04 8.56
C TYR A 124 -5.94 -16.37 9.02
N ASN A 125 -6.68 -17.19 9.77
CA ASN A 125 -6.18 -18.52 10.14
C ASN A 125 -6.05 -19.45 8.93
N GLN A 126 -6.96 -19.38 7.96
CA GLN A 126 -6.80 -20.10 6.68
C GLN A 126 -5.50 -19.68 5.99
N TYR A 127 -5.27 -18.37 5.81
CA TYR A 127 -4.05 -17.85 5.21
C TYR A 127 -2.79 -18.36 5.93
N LEU A 128 -2.75 -18.28 7.27
CA LEU A 128 -1.61 -18.77 8.06
C LEU A 128 -1.36 -20.26 7.88
N ASN A 129 -2.42 -21.08 7.80
CA ASN A 129 -2.29 -22.52 7.59
C ASN A 129 -1.73 -22.85 6.21
N ASP A 130 -2.20 -22.16 5.18
CA ASP A 130 -1.84 -22.43 3.79
C ASP A 130 -0.43 -21.92 3.44
N ASN A 131 0.05 -20.88 4.15
CA ASN A 131 1.29 -20.16 3.80
C ASN A 131 2.43 -20.33 4.83
N LYS A 132 2.26 -21.21 5.82
CA LYS A 132 3.29 -21.43 6.84
C LYS A 132 4.59 -21.96 6.23
N GLY A 133 5.68 -21.23 6.45
CA GLY A 133 7.03 -21.63 6.03
C GLY A 133 7.36 -21.32 4.57
N ILE A 134 6.48 -20.62 3.85
CA ILE A 134 6.80 -20.06 2.54
C ILE A 134 7.61 -18.76 2.76
N GLU A 135 8.83 -18.71 2.23
CA GLU A 135 9.75 -17.59 2.51
C GLU A 135 9.23 -16.27 1.94
N GLU A 136 8.63 -16.31 0.75
CA GLU A 136 8.02 -15.15 0.08
C GLU A 136 6.85 -14.57 0.89
N GLU A 137 6.17 -15.40 1.69
CA GLU A 137 5.02 -15.02 2.51
C GLU A 137 5.40 -14.60 3.92
N LYS A 138 6.64 -14.83 4.35
CA LYS A 138 7.10 -14.63 5.73
C LYS A 138 6.70 -13.28 6.33
N MET A 139 6.75 -12.22 5.53
CA MET A 139 6.36 -10.87 5.96
C MET A 139 4.85 -10.73 6.15
N ARG A 140 4.05 -11.28 5.23
CA ARG A 140 2.59 -11.25 5.31
C ARG A 140 2.05 -12.19 6.40
N VAL A 141 2.70 -13.34 6.61
CA VAL A 141 2.46 -14.23 7.76
C VAL A 141 2.66 -13.47 9.07
N ALA A 142 3.77 -12.75 9.21
CA ALA A 142 4.03 -11.99 10.42
C ALA A 142 3.01 -10.85 10.64
N ALA A 143 2.63 -10.13 9.58
CA ALA A 143 1.56 -9.13 9.65
C ALA A 143 0.22 -9.76 10.07
N THR A 144 -0.12 -10.92 9.52
CA THR A 144 -1.36 -11.62 9.88
C THR A 144 -1.38 -12.07 11.34
N HIS A 145 -0.22 -12.46 11.91
CA HIS A 145 -0.10 -12.69 13.35
C HIS A 145 -0.35 -11.41 14.16
N GLU A 146 0.04 -10.24 13.65
CA GLU A 146 -0.20 -8.94 14.30
C GLU A 146 -1.69 -8.61 14.29
N ASP A 147 -2.35 -8.76 13.15
CA ASP A 147 -3.79 -8.53 12.99
C ASP A 147 -4.60 -9.43 13.94
N LEU A 148 -4.29 -10.74 13.96
CA LEU A 148 -4.94 -11.68 14.89
C LEU A 148 -4.68 -11.34 16.36
N TYR A 149 -3.47 -10.91 16.72
CA TYR A 149 -3.18 -10.44 18.08
C TYR A 149 -4.07 -9.26 18.46
N LEU A 150 -4.23 -8.28 17.57
CA LEU A 150 -5.07 -7.10 17.81
C LEU A 150 -6.54 -7.48 17.95
N ILE A 151 -7.07 -8.28 17.01
CA ILE A 151 -8.47 -8.73 17.03
C ILE A 151 -8.77 -9.53 18.32
N TYR A 152 -7.91 -10.48 18.69
CA TYR A 152 -8.15 -11.26 19.91
C TYR A 152 -8.02 -10.42 21.19
N THR A 153 -7.17 -9.39 21.17
CA THR A 153 -7.09 -8.41 22.26
C THR A 153 -8.38 -7.61 22.38
N GLU A 154 -8.94 -7.14 21.26
CA GLU A 154 -10.24 -6.44 21.22
C GLU A 154 -11.37 -7.31 21.75
N LEU A 155 -11.39 -8.59 21.39
CA LEU A 155 -12.38 -9.57 21.86
C LEU A 155 -12.19 -10.00 23.33
N GLY A 156 -11.11 -9.57 23.99
CA GLY A 156 -10.76 -9.99 25.36
C GLY A 156 -10.30 -11.44 25.46
N ASN A 157 -9.97 -12.09 24.33
CA ASN A 157 -9.42 -13.44 24.30
C ASN A 157 -7.90 -13.41 24.44
N PHE A 158 -7.44 -13.11 25.67
CA PHE A 158 -6.02 -12.95 25.96
C PHE A 158 -5.20 -14.22 25.78
N GLU A 159 -5.81 -15.40 25.88
CA GLU A 159 -5.14 -16.67 25.59
C GLU A 159 -4.71 -16.72 24.13
N LYS A 160 -5.64 -16.50 23.19
CA LYS A 160 -5.33 -16.44 21.77
C LYS A 160 -4.43 -15.28 21.39
N ALA A 161 -4.63 -14.10 21.97
CA ALA A 161 -3.72 -12.98 21.76
C ALA A 161 -2.28 -13.36 22.17
N ALA A 162 -2.10 -14.02 23.32
CA ALA A 162 -0.77 -14.45 23.76
C ALA A 162 -0.14 -15.50 22.82
N GLU A 163 -0.92 -16.39 22.19
CA GLU A 163 -0.41 -17.31 21.16
C GLU A 163 0.22 -16.54 19.98
N HIS A 164 -0.50 -15.56 19.44
CA HIS A 164 0.01 -14.77 18.30
C HIS A 164 1.16 -13.85 18.69
N LYS A 165 1.19 -13.35 19.94
CA LYS A 165 2.32 -12.58 20.45
C LYS A 165 3.61 -13.41 20.50
N ARG A 166 3.54 -14.67 20.94
CA ARG A 166 4.73 -15.56 21.05
C ARG A 166 5.40 -15.83 19.70
N PHE A 167 4.64 -15.82 18.61
CA PHE A 167 5.20 -15.95 17.26
C PHE A 167 6.33 -14.94 17.02
N PHE A 168 6.17 -13.69 17.47
CA PHE A 168 7.19 -12.65 17.28
C PHE A 168 8.47 -12.91 18.09
N ASP A 169 8.32 -13.42 19.31
CA ASP A 169 9.43 -13.77 20.19
C ASP A 169 10.23 -14.97 19.62
N GLU A 170 9.54 -15.95 19.03
CA GLU A 170 10.16 -17.15 18.47
C GLU A 170 10.84 -16.93 17.11
N ASN A 171 10.40 -15.93 16.34
CA ASN A 171 10.85 -15.72 14.96
C ASN A 171 11.78 -14.50 14.78
N ASN A 172 12.28 -13.89 15.87
CA ASN A 172 13.11 -12.68 15.86
C ASN A 172 12.54 -11.60 14.90
N TYR A 173 11.22 -11.39 14.92
CA TYR A 173 10.55 -10.60 13.89
C TYR A 173 11.08 -9.17 13.78
N ILE A 174 11.38 -8.53 14.92
CA ILE A 174 11.93 -7.17 14.96
C ILE A 174 13.27 -7.11 14.23
N GLU A 175 14.19 -8.03 14.53
CA GLU A 175 15.50 -8.09 13.87
C GLU A 175 15.36 -8.34 12.36
N ASN A 176 14.44 -9.23 11.97
CA ASN A 176 14.17 -9.52 10.57
C ASN A 176 13.57 -8.31 9.83
N LYS A 177 12.64 -7.58 10.45
CA LYS A 177 12.02 -6.38 9.88
C LYS A 177 13.06 -5.27 9.68
N ASP A 178 13.92 -5.05 10.67
CA ASP A 178 15.00 -4.06 10.58
C ASP A 178 16.01 -4.43 9.47
N ALA A 179 16.38 -5.70 9.35
CA ALA A 179 17.27 -6.16 8.29
C ALA A 179 16.67 -5.95 6.89
N ILE A 180 15.37 -6.26 6.72
CA ILE A 180 14.66 -6.07 5.45
C ILE A 180 14.54 -4.58 5.11
N LEU A 181 14.16 -3.75 6.09
CA LEU A 181 14.07 -2.29 5.90
C LEU A 181 15.42 -1.72 5.48
N LYS A 182 16.51 -2.10 6.17
CA LYS A 182 17.87 -1.68 5.80
C LYS A 182 18.24 -2.08 4.38
N LYS A 183 17.91 -3.31 3.97
CA LYS A 183 18.13 -3.79 2.60
C LYS A 183 17.34 -2.94 1.60
N GLN A 184 16.05 -2.70 1.83
CA GLN A 184 15.20 -1.88 0.95
C GLN A 184 15.68 -0.43 0.85
N MET A 185 16.11 0.17 1.96
CA MET A 185 16.68 1.52 1.98
C MET A 185 17.98 1.58 1.16
N ASN A 186 18.87 0.61 1.32
CA ASN A 186 20.10 0.51 0.53
C ASN A 186 19.81 0.34 -0.96
N GLU A 187 18.85 -0.53 -1.33
CA GLU A 187 18.40 -0.73 -2.71
C GLU A 187 17.77 0.55 -3.31
N ALA A 188 17.08 1.34 -2.47
CA ALA A 188 16.52 2.64 -2.85
C ALA A 188 17.57 3.77 -2.86
N GLY A 189 18.84 3.49 -2.55
CA GLY A 189 19.91 4.50 -2.46
C GLY A 189 19.73 5.49 -1.31
N ILE A 190 18.93 5.12 -0.30
CA ILE A 190 18.70 5.90 0.90
C ILE A 190 19.79 5.53 1.92
N PRO A 191 20.66 6.48 2.33
CA PRO A 191 21.65 6.23 3.36
C PRO A 191 20.95 5.80 4.65
N VAL A 192 21.32 4.63 5.17
CA VAL A 192 20.94 4.23 6.52
C VAL A 192 22.04 4.72 7.45
N ASP A 193 21.83 5.86 8.10
CA ASP A 193 22.75 6.31 9.14
C ASP A 193 22.73 5.28 10.28
N SER A 194 23.85 4.58 10.45
CA SER A 194 24.05 3.62 11.52
C SER A 194 24.52 4.34 12.79
N GLU A 195 23.64 5.10 13.46
CA GLU A 195 23.95 5.67 14.77
C GLU A 195 22.75 5.65 15.72
N GLN A 196 22.60 4.56 16.47
CA GLN A 196 22.84 4.45 17.93
C GLN A 196 22.29 3.12 18.47
#